data_AF-A0A7X9JV39-F1
#
_entry.id   AF-A0A7X9JV39-F1
#
_cell.length_a   1.000
_cell.length_b   1.000
_cell.length_c   1.000
_cell.angle_alpha   90.00
_cell.angle_beta   90.00
_cell.angle_gamma   90.00
#
_symmetry.space_group_name_H-M   'P 1'
#
loop_
_entity.id
_entity.type
_entity.pdbx_description
1 polymer ?
#
loop_
_entity_poly.entity_id
_entity_poly.type
_entity_poly.pdbx_seq_one_letter_code
_entity_poly.pdbx_strand_id
1 'polypeptide(L)'
;MINKERYISVLTKLLNDYYREIKRTGSESKESKKYIDGYLTAARALNLFQYEELKDIIEKIHLKAFGKTIQERRMSGLRESSPDDEFLKIPTYIREGIR
;
A
#
# COMPACT_ATOMS: atom_id res chain seq x y z
N MET A 1 15.90 22.69 -16.51
CA MET A 1 16.03 22.13 -15.14
C MET A 1 14.71 21.50 -14.75
N ILE A 2 14.70 20.23 -14.35
CA ILE A 2 13.47 19.61 -13.83
C ILE A 2 13.22 20.20 -12.44
N ASN A 3 12.02 20.74 -12.22
CA ASN A 3 11.65 21.32 -10.94
C ASN A 3 11.19 20.20 -9.99
N LYS A 4 11.99 19.93 -8.95
CA LYS A 4 11.72 18.91 -7.92
C LYS A 4 10.40 19.17 -7.19
N GLU A 5 10.05 20.43 -6.93
CA GLU A 5 8.79 20.78 -6.26
C GLU A 5 7.59 20.39 -7.12
N ARG A 6 7.68 20.62 -8.43
CA ARG A 6 6.63 20.22 -9.38
C ARG A 6 6.47 18.70 -9.42
N TYR A 7 7.58 17.95 -9.38
CA TYR A 7 7.53 16.49 -9.32
C TYR A 7 6.83 16.02 -8.03
N ILE A 8 7.22 16.55 -6.87
CA ILE A 8 6.62 16.20 -5.57
C ILE A 8 5.12 16.54 -5.56
N SER A 9 4.73 17.69 -6.11
CA SER A 9 3.32 18.09 -6.21
C SER A 9 2.49 17.07 -7.00
N VAL A 10 3.00 16.64 -8.17
CA VAL A 10 2.33 15.65 -9.01
C VAL A 10 2.29 14.28 -8.32
N LEU A 11 3.41 13.83 -7.75
CA LEU A 11 3.49 12.57 -7.00
C LEU A 11 2.49 12.57 -5.84
N THR A 12 2.40 13.67 -5.10
CA THR A 12 1.47 13.84 -3.99
C THR A 12 0.02 13.72 -4.44
N LYS A 13 -0.33 14.32 -5.58
CA LYS A 13 -1.68 14.20 -6.14
C LYS A 13 -1.99 12.76 -6.55
N LEU A 14 -1.09 12.10 -7.29
CA LEU A 14 -1.25 10.71 -7.73
C LEU A 14 -1.44 9.74 -6.56
N LEU A 15 -0.60 9.86 -5.53
CA LEU A 15 -0.68 9.02 -4.33
C LEU A 15 -1.97 9.27 -3.55
N ASN A 16 -2.39 10.52 -3.37
CA ASN A 16 -3.64 10.82 -2.68
C ASN A 16 -4.86 10.28 -3.43
N ASP A 17 -4.92 10.44 -4.75
CA ASP A 17 -6.01 9.89 -5.56
C ASP A 17 -6.04 8.35 -5.49
N TYR A 18 -4.87 7.71 -5.58
CA TYR A 18 -4.74 6.25 -5.45
C TYR A 18 -5.17 5.74 -4.07
N TYR A 19 -4.73 6.41 -3.00
CA TYR A 19 -5.08 6.04 -1.63
C TYR A 19 -6.55 6.31 -1.30
N ARG A 20 -7.14 7.38 -1.86
CA ARG A 20 -8.57 7.65 -1.74
C ARG A 20 -9.39 6.55 -2.41
N GLU A 21 -8.98 6.11 -3.60
CA GLU A 21 -9.64 5.00 -4.29
C GLU A 21 -9.56 3.71 -3.48
N ILE A 22 -8.38 3.35 -2.97
CA ILE A 22 -8.21 2.18 -2.10
C ILE A 22 -9.08 2.27 -0.86
N LYS A 23 -9.19 3.45 -0.23
CA LYS A 23 -10.03 3.64 0.96
C LYS A 23 -11.52 3.47 0.64
N ARG A 24 -11.94 3.80 -0.59
CA ARG A 24 -13.33 3.71 -1.05
C ARG A 24 -13.71 2.30 -1.48
N THR A 25 -12.83 1.61 -2.23
CA THR A 25 -13.14 0.32 -2.86
C THR A 25 -12.57 -0.87 -2.09
N GLY A 26 -11.68 -0.63 -1.13
CA GLY A 26 -10.92 -1.67 -0.43
C GLY A 26 -9.88 -2.37 -1.29
N SER A 27 -9.76 -2.02 -2.58
CA SER A 27 -8.96 -2.74 -3.57
C SER A 27 -7.97 -1.83 -4.29
N GLU A 28 -6.77 -2.35 -4.55
CA GLU A 28 -5.74 -1.64 -5.30
C GLU A 28 -6.02 -1.69 -6.81
N SER A 29 -6.11 -0.52 -7.46
CA SER A 29 -6.11 -0.46 -8.93
C SER A 29 -4.72 -0.84 -9.47
N LYS A 30 -4.66 -1.94 -10.24
CA LYS A 30 -3.42 -2.42 -10.86
C LYS A 30 -2.82 -1.41 -11.82
N GLU A 31 -3.65 -0.69 -12.57
CA GLU A 31 -3.19 0.32 -13.53
C GLU A 31 -2.57 1.51 -12.82
N SER A 32 -3.23 2.05 -11.79
CA SER A 32 -2.71 3.18 -11.02
C SER A 32 -1.41 2.83 -10.30
N LYS A 33 -1.30 1.60 -9.77
CA LYS A 33 -0.06 1.10 -9.16
C LYS A 33 1.10 1.07 -10.16
N LYS A 34 0.89 0.45 -11.33
CA LYS A 34 1.90 0.41 -12.40
C LYS A 34 2.33 1.80 -12.85
N TYR A 35 1.38 2.74 -12.96
CA TYR A 35 1.68 4.11 -13.34
C TYR A 35 2.56 4.81 -12.30
N ILE A 36 2.23 4.69 -11.01
CA ILE A 36 3.02 5.25 -9.91
C ILE A 36 4.42 4.63 -9.87
N ASP A 37 4.53 3.31 -10.01
CA ASP A 37 5.83 2.61 -10.05
C ASP A 37 6.71 3.10 -11.21
N GLY A 38 6.12 3.30 -12.40
CA GLY A 38 6.80 3.90 -13.55
C GLY A 38 7.24 5.34 -13.29
N TYR A 39 6.39 6.14 -12.64
CA TYR A 39 6.68 7.53 -12.29
C TYR A 39 7.86 7.64 -11.30
N LEU A 40 7.92 6.74 -10.32
CA LEU A 40 9.03 6.64 -9.36
C LEU A 40 10.32 6.14 -10.03
N THR A 41 10.20 5.16 -10.91
CA THR A 41 11.34 4.62 -11.67
C THR A 41 11.97 5.70 -12.55
N ALA A 42 11.16 6.52 -13.20
CA ALA A 42 11.65 7.65 -14.00
C ALA A 42 12.42 8.67 -13.15
N ALA A 43 11.94 9.00 -11.95
CA ALA A 43 12.66 9.91 -11.05
C ALA A 43 14.03 9.36 -10.61
N ARG A 44 14.13 8.04 -10.39
CA ARG A 44 15.41 7.39 -10.08
C ARG A 44 16.34 7.39 -11.29
N ALA A 45 15.83 7.07 -12.48
CA ALA A 45 16.62 7.09 -13.71
C ALA A 45 17.18 8.49 -14.03
N LEU A 46 16.45 9.54 -13.66
CA LEU A 46 16.87 10.92 -13.81
C LEU A 46 17.76 11.43 -12.66
N ASN A 47 18.12 10.57 -11.70
CA ASN A 47 18.86 10.92 -10.47
C ASN A 47 18.27 12.15 -9.75
N LEU A 48 16.95 12.32 -9.83
CA LEU A 48 16.28 13.50 -9.28
C LEU A 48 16.19 13.48 -7.76
N PHE A 49 16.04 12.27 -7.21
CA PHE A 49 15.88 11.99 -5.80
C PHE A 49 16.66 10.73 -5.42
N GLN A 50 17.15 10.70 -4.17
CA GLN A 50 17.65 9.46 -3.59
C GLN A 50 16.47 8.53 -3.25
N TYR A 51 16.75 7.23 -3.18
CA TYR A 51 15.72 6.24 -2.86
C TYR A 51 15.06 6.49 -1.51
N GLU A 52 15.87 6.80 -0.50
CA GLU A 52 15.38 7.06 0.85
C GLU A 52 14.48 8.29 0.90
N GLU A 53 14.84 9.36 0.18
CA GLU A 53 14.04 10.58 0.09
C GLU A 53 12.66 10.32 -0.54
N LEU A 54 12.59 9.54 -1.62
CA LEU A 54 11.31 9.14 -2.22
C LEU A 54 10.48 8.27 -1.27
N LYS A 55 11.14 7.34 -0.57
CA LYS A 55 10.48 6.45 0.40
C LYS A 55 9.86 7.26 1.53
N ASP A 56 10.59 8.21 2.10
CA ASP A 56 10.11 9.12 3.15
C ASP A 56 8.89 9.94 2.69
N ILE A 57 8.93 10.46 1.45
CA ILE A 57 7.80 11.22 0.89
C ILE A 57 6.56 10.34 0.77
N ILE A 58 6.71 9.13 0.22
CA ILE A 58 5.60 8.18 0.07
C ILE A 58 5.04 7.80 1.44
N GLU A 59 5.90 7.52 2.41
CA GLU A 59 5.50 7.11 3.76
C GLU A 59 4.75 8.24 4.48
N LYS A 60 5.21 9.49 4.38
CA LYS A 60 4.50 10.66 4.92
C LYS A 60 3.12 10.84 4.29
N ILE A 61 2.99 10.66 2.97
CA ILE A 61 1.71 10.79 2.27
C ILE A 61 0.77 9.64 2.68
N HIS A 62 1.28 8.41 2.77
CA HIS A 62 0.49 7.26 3.21
C HIS A 62 0.00 7.44 4.65
N LEU A 63 0.89 7.87 5.56
CA LEU A 63 0.55 8.16 6.95
C LEU A 63 -0.56 9.21 7.04
N LYS A 64 -0.49 10.27 6.22
CA LYS A 64 -1.55 11.30 6.16
C LYS A 64 -2.88 10.75 5.63
N ALA A 65 -2.85 9.84 4.66
CA ALA A 65 -4.06 9.28 4.04
C ALA A 65 -4.77 8.23 4.91
N PHE A 66 -3.99 7.37 5.61
CA PHE A 66 -4.49 6.22 6.36
C PHE A 66 -4.36 6.35 7.88
N GLY A 67 -3.64 7.35 8.39
CA GLY A 67 -3.34 7.50 9.82
C GLY A 67 -2.38 6.45 10.37
N LYS A 68 -1.80 5.60 9.51
CA LYS A 68 -0.88 4.51 9.84
C LYS A 68 0.22 4.43 8.80
N THR A 69 1.40 3.96 9.19
CA THR A 69 2.48 3.62 8.26
C THR A 69 2.06 2.44 7.37
N ILE A 70 2.78 2.25 6.26
CA ILE A 70 2.56 1.12 5.34
C ILE A 70 2.77 -0.20 6.09
N GLN A 71 3.78 -0.27 6.96
CA GLN A 71 4.10 -1.45 7.76
C GLN A 71 2.98 -1.77 8.76
N GLU A 72 2.51 -0.78 9.51
CA GLU A 72 1.41 -0.97 10.47
C GLU A 72 0.13 -1.43 9.79
N ARG A 73 -0.19 -0.86 8.63
CA ARG A 73 -1.36 -1.26 7.84
C ARG A 73 -1.27 -2.70 7.35
N ARG A 74 -0.08 -3.13 6.92
CA ARG A 74 0.17 -4.52 6.51
C ARG A 74 0.01 -5.46 7.71
N MET A 75 0.50 -5.09 8.88
CA MET A 75 0.39 -5.88 10.10
C MET A 75 -1.06 -5.96 10.61
N SER A 76 -1.85 -4.87 10.50
CA SER A 76 -3.25 -4.89 10.90
C SER A 76 -4.11 -5.74 9.96
N GLY A 77 -3.87 -5.67 8.64
CA GLY A 77 -4.59 -6.51 7.68
C GLY A 77 -4.35 -8.01 7.89
N LEU A 78 -3.12 -8.40 8.27
CA LEU A 78 -2.80 -9.79 8.62
C LEU A 78 -3.52 -10.28 9.89
N ARG A 79 -3.78 -9.37 10.85
CA ARG A 79 -4.54 -9.68 12.07
C ARG A 79 -6.04 -9.77 11.82
N GLU A 80 -6.59 -8.91 10.95
CA GLU A 80 -8.02 -8.91 10.61
C GLU A 80 -8.41 -10.09 9.70
N SER A 81 -7.48 -10.66 8.92
CA SER A 81 -7.72 -11.84 8.07
C SER A 81 -7.70 -13.18 8.83
N SER A 82 -7.76 -13.18 10.16
CA SER A 82 -7.89 -14.41 10.95
C SER A 82 -9.17 -14.42 11.80
N PRO A 83 -10.35 -14.58 11.20
CA PRO A 83 -11.36 -15.46 11.76
C PRO A 83 -11.11 -16.88 11.22
N ASP A 84 -11.06 -17.88 12.10
CA ASP A 84 -11.07 -19.33 11.79
C ASP A 84 -9.75 -20.08 11.49
N ASP A 85 -8.57 -19.55 11.80
CA ASP A 85 -7.36 -20.40 11.81
C ASP A 85 -7.41 -21.47 12.93
N GLU A 86 -8.21 -21.24 13.99
CA GLU A 86 -8.50 -22.24 15.03
C GLU A 86 -9.51 -23.31 14.57
N PHE A 87 -10.57 -22.93 13.86
CA PHE A 87 -11.51 -23.88 13.26
C PHE A 87 -10.79 -24.78 12.26
N LEU A 88 -9.87 -24.22 11.47
CA LEU A 88 -9.05 -24.96 10.51
C LEU A 88 -8.02 -25.91 11.16
N LYS A 89 -7.69 -25.73 12.45
CA LYS A 89 -6.80 -26.64 13.21
C LYS A 89 -7.51 -27.88 13.77
N ILE A 90 -8.85 -27.87 13.85
CA ILE A 90 -9.62 -29.04 14.28
C ILE A 90 -9.53 -30.10 13.17
N PRO A 91 -9.00 -31.31 13.41
CA PRO A 91 -8.96 -32.37 12.41
C PRO A 91 -10.33 -32.65 11.78
N THR A 92 -10.38 -32.86 10.47
CA THR A 92 -11.63 -33.01 9.69
C THR A 92 -12.58 -34.07 10.26
N TYR A 93 -12.05 -35.17 10.79
CA TYR A 93 -12.85 -36.25 11.39
C TYR A 93 -13.56 -35.87 12.70
N ILE A 94 -13.13 -34.79 13.37
CA ILE A 94 -13.81 -34.22 14.53
C ILE A 94 -14.92 -33.24 14.08
N ARG A 95 -14.71 -32.53 12.96
CA ARG A 95 -15.69 -31.55 12.44
C ARG A 95 -16.95 -32.20 11.89
N GLU A 96 -16.79 -33.31 11.17
CA GLU A 96 -17.91 -33.99 10.50
C GLU A 96 -18.71 -34.90 11.45
N GLY A 97 -18.31 -34.99 12.72
CA GLY A 97 -18.89 -35.90 13.70
C GLY A 97 -18.55 -37.36 13.38
N ILE A 98 -18.05 -38.07 14.38
CA ILE A 98 -17.95 -39.53 14.30
C ILE A 98 -19.39 -40.05 14.18
N ARG A 99 -19.74 -40.61 13.01
CA ARG A 99 -20.94 -41.44 12.87
C ARG A 99 -20.74 -42.79 13.53
#